data_AF-A0A5E5BV74-F1
#
_entry.id   AF-A0A5E5BV74-F1
#
_cell.length_a   1.000
_cell.length_b   1.000
_cell.length_c   1.000
_cell.angle_alpha   90.00
_cell.angle_beta   90.00
_cell.angle_gamma   90.00
#
_symmetry.space_group_name_H-M   'P 1'
#
loop_
_entity.id
_entity.type
_entity.pdbx_description
1 polymer ?
#
loop_
_entity_poly.entity_id
_entity_poly.type
_entity_poly.pdbx_seq_one_letter_code
_entity_poly.pdbx_strand_id
1 'polypeptide(L)'
;MDSDGGVQMEEATKFPIFGFNGNVLGIVSYRHDVTRTLPPIRIYQLYRHFYPALEAIKRSLVFFGVETHFLSLPAEAQICAFLLGSERYSNKEIGRFMGISDRTVECHCAALRNKIVGGALTQALHILKRNMLCDEDSIQY
;
A
#
# COMPACT_ATOMS: atom_id res chain seq x y z
N MET A 1 5.23 16.62 2.75
CA MET A 1 4.79 16.21 1.42
C MET A 1 6.00 16.28 0.54
N ASP A 2 6.46 15.13 0.06
CA ASP A 2 7.48 15.12 -0.98
C ASP A 2 6.93 15.85 -2.21
N SER A 3 7.83 16.45 -2.98
CA SER A 3 7.53 17.30 -4.14
C SER A 3 6.63 16.63 -5.21
N ASP A 4 6.47 15.30 -5.18
CA ASP A 4 5.63 14.51 -6.09
C ASP A 4 4.24 14.13 -5.52
N GLY A 5 3.92 14.56 -4.30
CA GLY A 5 2.66 14.20 -3.63
C GLY A 5 2.60 12.74 -3.17
N GLY A 6 3.76 12.11 -2.99
CA GLY A 6 3.88 10.83 -2.29
C GLY A 6 3.40 10.96 -0.85
N VAL A 7 2.78 9.89 -0.33
CA VAL A 7 2.45 9.80 1.09
C VAL A 7 3.36 8.76 1.72
N GLN A 8 3.97 9.17 2.82
CA GLN A 8 4.93 8.36 3.57
C GLN A 8 4.45 8.24 5.01
N MET A 9 4.66 7.08 5.61
CA MET A 9 4.51 6.83 7.02
C MET A 9 5.90 6.66 7.63
N GLU A 10 6.27 7.57 8.53
CA GLU A 10 7.53 7.53 9.26
C GLU A 10 7.30 7.03 10.69
N GLU A 11 8.20 6.16 11.16
CA GLU A 11 8.34 5.88 12.58
C GLU A 11 9.49 6.71 13.15
N ALA A 12 9.20 7.44 14.22
CA ALA A 12 10.13 8.37 14.85
C ALA A 12 10.33 8.05 16.33
N THR A 13 11.56 7.75 16.71
CA THR A 13 11.95 7.52 18.11
C THR A 13 12.72 8.73 18.63
N LYS A 14 12.26 9.27 19.76
CA LYS A 14 12.84 10.47 20.37
C LYS A 14 13.49 10.12 21.69
N PHE A 15 14.76 10.45 21.85
CA PHE A 15 15.52 10.20 23.06
C PHE A 15 16.12 11.50 23.59
N PRO A 16 15.96 11.81 24.88
CA PRO A 16 16.63 12.95 25.48
C PRO A 16 18.13 12.66 25.62
N ILE A 17 18.97 13.64 25.28
CA ILE A 17 20.38 13.67 25.67
C ILE A 17 20.47 14.37 27.02
N PHE A 18 21.07 13.71 28.00
CA PHE A 18 21.34 14.29 29.30
C PHE A 18 22.78 14.79 29.41
N GLY A 19 22.96 15.92 30.10
CA GLY A 19 24.27 16.44 30.49
C GLY A 19 24.79 15.76 31.74
N PHE A 20 26.05 16.01 32.09
CA PHE A 20 26.70 15.46 33.28
C PHE A 20 25.97 15.78 34.60
N ASN A 21 25.13 16.82 34.63
CA ASN A 21 24.31 17.22 35.77
C ASN A 21 22.89 16.64 35.74
N GLY A 22 22.57 15.73 34.81
CA GLY A 22 21.24 15.14 34.67
C GLY A 22 20.20 16.05 33.99
N ASN A 23 20.58 17.25 33.57
CA ASN A 23 19.68 18.13 32.82
C ASN A 23 19.59 17.68 31.35
N VAL A 24 18.41 17.84 30.74
CA VAL A 24 18.23 17.57 29.31
C VAL A 24 18.95 18.64 28.50
N LEU A 25 19.96 18.25 27.72
CA LEU A 25 20.70 19.13 26.81
C LEU A 25 20.04 19.22 25.42
N GLY A 26 19.24 18.22 25.05
CA GLY A 26 18.53 18.20 23.77
C GLY A 26 17.73 16.93 23.57
N ILE A 27 17.04 16.83 22.44
CA ILE A 27 16.28 15.64 22.03
C ILE A 27 16.84 15.19 20.68
N VAL A 28 17.36 13.97 20.63
CA VAL A 28 17.68 13.30 19.36
C VAL A 28 16.45 12.60 18.86
N SER A 29 16.13 12.81 17.58
CA SER A 29 15.06 12.09 16.90
C SER A 29 15.68 11.20 15.83
N TYR A 30 15.52 9.89 15.97
CA TYR A 30 15.73 8.94 14.90
C TYR A 30 14.42 8.78 14.13
N ARG A 31 14.46 8.88 12.80
CA ARG A 31 13.29 8.70 11.93
C ARG A 31 13.65 7.74 10.82
N HIS A 32 12.72 6.86 10.48
CA HIS A 32 12.86 6.00 9.32
C HIS A 32 11.50 5.77 8.65
N ASP A 33 11.54 5.55 7.34
CA ASP A 33 10.37 5.25 6.53
C ASP A 33 9.91 3.81 6.79
N VAL A 34 8.65 3.64 7.17
CA VAL A 34 8.01 2.33 7.34
C VAL A 34 6.91 2.08 6.31
N THR A 35 6.74 2.97 5.32
CA THR A 35 5.68 2.87 4.32
C THR A 35 5.71 1.52 3.62
N ARG A 36 6.87 1.05 3.14
CA ARG A 36 6.97 -0.23 2.43
C ARG A 36 6.79 -1.47 3.29
N THR A 37 6.83 -1.35 4.62
CA THR A 37 6.52 -2.47 5.53
C THR A 37 5.01 -2.65 5.71
N LEU A 38 4.21 -1.66 5.27
CA LEU A 38 2.75 -1.72 5.38
C LEU A 38 2.16 -2.73 4.39
N PRO A 39 1.13 -3.49 4.81
CA PRO A 39 0.36 -4.32 3.89
C PRO A 39 -0.23 -3.49 2.74
N PRO A 40 -0.35 -4.03 1.52
CA PRO A 40 -0.87 -3.31 0.36
C PRO A 40 -2.22 -2.60 0.61
N ILE A 41 -3.13 -3.22 1.36
CA ILE A 41 -4.40 -2.57 1.71
C ILE A 41 -4.21 -1.31 2.58
N ARG A 42 -3.19 -1.30 3.45
CA ARG A 42 -2.86 -0.16 4.32
C ARG A 42 -2.26 1.00 3.56
N ILE A 43 -1.45 0.73 2.53
CA ILE A 43 -0.97 1.78 1.60
C ILE A 43 -2.15 2.48 0.92
N TYR A 44 -3.13 1.72 0.41
CA TYR A 44 -4.32 2.33 -0.18
C TYR A 44 -5.09 3.18 0.83
N GLN A 45 -5.28 2.69 2.06
CA GLN A 45 -5.92 3.45 3.12
C GLN A 45 -5.15 4.72 3.49
N LEU A 46 -3.83 4.66 3.49
CA LEU A 46 -2.96 5.82 3.71
C LEU A 46 -3.21 6.88 2.64
N TYR A 47 -3.18 6.53 1.34
CA TYR A 47 -3.53 7.46 0.26
C TYR A 47 -4.99 7.94 0.34
N ARG A 48 -5.93 7.06 0.73
CA ARG A 48 -7.36 7.39 0.88
C ARG A 48 -7.61 8.43 1.97
N HIS A 49 -6.73 8.51 2.97
CA HIS A 49 -6.80 9.52 4.02
C HIS A 49 -6.52 10.94 3.49
N PHE A 50 -5.59 11.08 2.53
CA PHE A 50 -5.15 12.39 2.03
C PHE A 50 -5.79 12.83 0.71
N TYR A 51 -6.29 11.89 -0.10
CA TYR A 51 -6.81 12.16 -1.44
C TYR A 51 -8.27 11.72 -1.59
N PRO A 52 -8.99 12.11 -2.66
CA PRO A 52 -10.26 11.50 -3.08
C PRO A 52 -10.10 10.07 -3.65
N ALA A 53 -11.17 9.27 -3.72
CA ALA A 53 -11.08 7.82 -3.97
C ALA A 53 -10.32 7.49 -5.25
N LEU A 54 -10.70 8.13 -6.35
CA LEU A 54 -10.09 7.91 -7.67
C LEU A 54 -8.59 8.25 -7.68
N GLU A 55 -8.20 9.34 -7.03
CA GLU A 55 -6.81 9.77 -6.94
C GLU A 55 -5.99 8.85 -6.01
N ALA A 56 -6.58 8.41 -4.91
CA ALA A 56 -5.96 7.43 -4.02
C ALA A 56 -5.70 6.09 -4.71
N ILE A 57 -6.65 5.62 -5.54
CA ILE A 57 -6.48 4.41 -6.35
C ILE A 57 -5.31 4.59 -7.31
N LYS A 58 -5.30 5.69 -8.08
CA LYS A 58 -4.23 5.98 -9.04
C LYS A 58 -2.86 6.00 -8.36
N ARG A 59 -2.72 6.76 -7.27
CA ARG A 59 -1.46 6.87 -6.52
C ARG A 59 -1.02 5.55 -5.93
N SER A 60 -1.94 4.73 -5.44
CA SER A 60 -1.61 3.38 -4.95
C SER A 60 -1.08 2.49 -6.07
N LEU A 61 -1.70 2.49 -7.24
CA LEU A 61 -1.23 1.71 -8.39
C LEU A 61 0.15 2.16 -8.88
N VAL A 62 0.42 3.46 -8.87
CA VAL A 62 1.73 4.04 -9.17
C VAL A 62 2.76 3.60 -8.13
N PHE A 63 2.42 3.71 -6.84
CA PHE A 63 3.30 3.29 -5.74
C PHE A 63 3.70 1.81 -5.86
N PHE A 64 2.75 0.94 -6.21
CA PHE A 64 3.03 -0.48 -6.44
C PHE A 64 3.68 -0.77 -7.80
N GLY A 65 3.84 0.22 -8.68
CA GLY A 65 4.39 0.03 -10.02
C GLY A 65 3.54 -0.86 -10.93
N VAL A 66 2.21 -0.89 -10.72
CA VAL A 66 1.28 -1.72 -11.50
C VAL A 66 0.28 -0.92 -12.33
N GLU A 67 0.32 0.41 -12.31
CA GLU A 67 -0.59 1.28 -13.08
C GLU A 67 -0.70 0.88 -14.55
N THR A 68 0.43 0.59 -15.20
CA THR A 68 0.50 0.23 -16.63
C THR A 68 -0.17 -1.11 -16.97
N HIS A 69 -0.51 -1.92 -15.97
CA HIS A 69 -1.24 -3.17 -16.16
C HIS A 69 -2.75 -2.97 -16.20
N PHE A 70 -3.26 -1.78 -15.91
CA PHE A 70 -4.68 -1.46 -15.93
C PHE A 70 -5.03 -0.68 -17.21
N LEU A 71 -6.00 -1.19 -17.97
CA LEU A 71 -6.63 -0.51 -19.10
C LEU A 71 -7.50 0.67 -18.64
N SER A 72 -8.08 0.55 -17.44
CA SER A 72 -8.88 1.59 -16.79
C SER A 72 -8.80 1.45 -15.27
N LEU A 73 -9.01 2.56 -14.56
CA LEU A 73 -8.98 2.57 -13.11
C LEU A 73 -10.03 1.60 -12.52
N PRO A 74 -9.65 0.74 -11.56
CA PRO A 74 -10.59 -0.08 -10.83
C PRO A 74 -11.50 0.80 -9.97
N ALA A 75 -12.70 0.29 -9.67
CA ALA A 75 -13.56 0.87 -8.65
C ALA A 75 -13.02 0.54 -7.26
N GLU A 76 -13.48 1.25 -6.23
CA GLU A 76 -13.00 1.07 -4.85
C GLU A 76 -13.10 -0.38 -4.34
N ALA A 77 -14.25 -1.03 -4.53
CA ALA A 77 -14.40 -2.44 -4.15
C ALA A 77 -13.46 -3.38 -4.93
N GLN A 78 -13.17 -3.05 -6.20
CA GLN A 78 -12.30 -3.85 -7.06
C GLN A 78 -10.83 -3.74 -6.64
N ILE A 79 -10.36 -2.53 -6.31
CA ILE A 79 -8.99 -2.35 -5.81
C ILE A 79 -8.81 -2.99 -4.43
N CYS A 80 -9.80 -2.91 -3.54
CA CYS A 80 -9.73 -3.56 -2.23
C CYS A 80 -9.62 -5.08 -2.36
N ALA A 81 -10.45 -5.68 -3.22
CA ALA A 81 -10.38 -7.11 -3.50
C ALA A 81 -9.02 -7.51 -4.11
N PHE A 82 -8.46 -6.69 -5.00
CA PHE A 82 -7.13 -6.90 -5.59
C PHE A 82 -6.01 -6.90 -4.55
N LEU A 83 -5.98 -5.87 -3.70
CA LEU A 83 -4.93 -5.69 -2.69
C LEU A 83 -5.00 -6.78 -1.62
N LEU A 84 -6.20 -7.11 -1.13
CA LEU A 84 -6.38 -8.21 -0.18
C LEU A 84 -6.05 -9.58 -0.82
N GLY A 85 -6.42 -9.79 -2.09
CA GLY A 85 -6.02 -10.99 -2.83
C GLY A 85 -4.50 -11.13 -2.96
N SER A 86 -3.76 -10.01 -3.02
CA SER A 86 -2.30 -10.03 -3.01
C SER A 86 -1.73 -10.55 -1.70
N GLU A 87 -2.41 -10.31 -0.57
CA GLU A 87 -2.02 -10.80 0.76
C GLU A 87 -2.40 -12.28 0.99
N ARG A 88 -2.84 -13.00 -0.06
CA ARG A 88 -3.26 -14.42 -0.04
C ARG A 88 -4.55 -14.68 0.75
N TYR A 89 -5.36 -13.66 1.02
CA TYR A 89 -6.71 -13.85 1.56
C TYR A 89 -7.59 -14.61 0.56
N SER A 90 -8.37 -15.57 1.07
CA SER A 90 -9.42 -16.26 0.33
C SER A 90 -10.61 -15.32 0.07
N ASN A 91 -11.44 -15.61 -0.95
CA ASN A 91 -12.66 -14.83 -1.23
C ASN A 91 -13.58 -14.68 0.00
N LYS A 92 -13.62 -15.71 0.86
CA LYS A 92 -14.38 -15.69 2.11
C LYS A 92 -13.80 -14.69 3.11
N GLU A 93 -12.49 -14.64 3.27
CA GLU A 93 -11.82 -13.69 4.15
C GLU A 93 -11.92 -12.26 3.63
N ILE A 94 -11.77 -12.07 2.31
CA ILE A 94 -11.96 -10.78 1.64
C ILE A 94 -13.40 -10.30 1.84
N GLY A 95 -14.39 -11.17 1.64
CA GLY A 95 -15.80 -10.84 1.83
C GLY A 95 -16.08 -10.41 3.27
N ARG A 96 -15.54 -11.16 4.24
CA ARG A 96 -15.63 -10.80 5.67
C ARG A 96 -14.97 -9.46 5.97
N PHE A 97 -13.80 -9.18 5.40
CA PHE A 97 -13.09 -7.91 5.59
C PHE A 97 -13.88 -6.72 5.02
N MET A 98 -14.50 -6.91 3.86
CA MET A 98 -15.26 -5.87 3.15
C MET A 98 -16.73 -5.78 3.56
N GLY A 99 -17.24 -6.70 4.39
CA GLY A 99 -18.66 -6.75 4.77
C GLY A 99 -19.61 -7.20 3.65
N ILE A 100 -19.11 -8.00 2.69
CA ILE A 100 -19.86 -8.48 1.51
C ILE A 100 -19.76 -10.01 1.38
N SER A 101 -20.59 -10.61 0.52
CA SER A 101 -20.51 -12.05 0.26
C SER A 101 -19.30 -12.43 -0.58
N ASP A 102 -18.81 -13.65 -0.40
CA ASP A 102 -17.77 -14.29 -1.23
C ASP A 102 -18.10 -14.23 -2.73
N ARG A 103 -19.35 -14.49 -3.09
CA ARG A 103 -19.85 -14.36 -4.47
C ARG A 103 -19.71 -12.93 -5.01
N THR A 104 -19.90 -11.92 -4.16
CA THR A 104 -19.72 -10.52 -4.56
C THR A 104 -18.24 -10.20 -4.81
N VAL A 105 -17.34 -10.75 -3.98
CA VAL A 105 -15.89 -10.67 -4.22
C VAL A 105 -15.50 -11.27 -5.56
N GLU A 106 -16.04 -12.45 -5.90
CA GLU A 106 -15.81 -13.08 -7.21
C GLU A 106 -16.26 -12.21 -8.38
N CYS A 107 -17.44 -11.59 -8.27
CA CYS A 107 -17.93 -10.63 -9.25
C CYS A 107 -16.99 -9.43 -9.41
N HIS A 108 -16.46 -8.89 -8.31
CA HIS A 108 -15.48 -7.80 -8.36
C HIS A 108 -14.18 -8.24 -9.03
N CYS A 109 -13.65 -9.43 -8.69
CA CYS A 109 -12.47 -10.00 -9.34
C CYS A 109 -12.68 -10.27 -10.83
N ALA A 110 -13.85 -10.75 -11.24
CA ALA A 110 -14.20 -10.96 -12.64
C ALA A 110 -14.26 -9.63 -13.41
N ALA A 111 -14.95 -8.62 -12.85
CA ALA A 111 -15.00 -7.29 -13.43
C ALA A 111 -13.63 -6.62 -13.49
N LEU A 112 -12.76 -6.89 -12.51
CA LEU A 112 -11.39 -6.40 -12.47
C LEU A 112 -10.53 -7.01 -13.58
N ARG A 113 -10.68 -8.30 -13.91
CA ARG A 113 -9.96 -8.94 -15.02
C ARG A 113 -10.21 -8.22 -16.35
N ASN A 114 -11.43 -7.74 -16.58
CA ASN A 114 -11.77 -6.97 -17.79
C ASN A 114 -11.05 -5.61 -17.85
N LYS A 115 -10.51 -5.12 -16.72
CA LYS A 115 -9.76 -3.86 -16.64
C LYS A 115 -8.25 -4.07 -16.67
N ILE A 116 -7.75 -5.30 -16.67
CA ILE A 116 -6.33 -5.62 -16.70
C ILE A 116 -5.90 -5.99 -18.11
N VAL A 117 -4.74 -5.51 -18.55
CA VAL A 117 -4.16 -5.85 -19.86
C VAL A 117 -4.05 -7.36 -19.98
N GLY A 118 -4.76 -7.93 -20.97
CA GLY A 118 -4.77 -9.38 -21.23
C GLY A 118 -5.50 -10.23 -20.16
N GLY A 119 -6.22 -9.61 -19.22
CA GLY A 119 -6.96 -10.34 -18.16
C GLY A 119 -6.08 -11.07 -17.14
N ALA A 120 -4.76 -10.85 -17.18
CA ALA A 120 -3.76 -11.58 -16.40
C ALA A 120 -3.65 -11.04 -14.96
N LEU A 121 -4.72 -11.17 -14.16
CA LEU A 121 -4.76 -10.75 -12.75
C LEU A 121 -3.60 -11.33 -11.93
N THR A 122 -3.23 -12.59 -12.17
CA THR A 122 -2.11 -13.26 -11.48
C THR A 122 -0.77 -12.58 -11.75
N GLN A 123 -0.55 -12.05 -12.95
CA GLN A 123 0.67 -11.34 -13.32
C GLN A 123 0.76 -10.00 -12.58
N ALA A 124 -0.34 -9.24 -12.54
CA ALA A 124 -0.40 -7.99 -11.78
C ALA A 124 -0.14 -8.22 -10.27
N LEU A 125 -0.68 -9.30 -9.70
CA LEU A 125 -0.42 -9.70 -8.31
C LEU A 125 1.05 -10.08 -8.08
N HIS A 126 1.68 -10.78 -9.02
CA HIS A 126 3.09 -11.15 -8.93
C HIS A 126 4.00 -9.92 -8.94
N ILE A 127 3.71 -8.95 -9.81
CA ILE A 127 4.49 -7.70 -9.92
C ILE A 127 4.34 -6.87 -8.65
N LEU A 128 3.12 -6.72 -8.14
CA LEU A 128 2.87 -6.03 -6.88
C LEU A 128 3.71 -6.64 -5.75
N LYS A 129 3.73 -7.98 -5.62
CA LYS A 129 4.53 -8.67 -4.61
C LYS A 129 6.03 -8.44 -4.78
N ARG A 130 6.52 -8.53 -6.01
CA ARG A 130 7.94 -8.28 -6.31
C ARG A 130 8.35 -6.87 -5.89
N ASN A 131 7.55 -5.87 -6.23
CA ASN A 131 7.85 -4.47 -5.94
C ASN A 131 7.79 -4.15 -4.44
N MET A 132 7.02 -4.93 -3.66
CA MET A 132 7.01 -4.84 -2.19
C MET A 132 8.25 -5.47 -1.52
N LEU A 133 8.97 -6.38 -2.19
CA LEU A 133 10.11 -7.13 -1.61
C LEU A 133 11.49 -6.55 -1.95
N CYS A 134 11.62 -5.75 -3.01
CA CYS A 134 12.92 -5.43 -3.62
C CYS A 134 13.76 -4.30 -2.97
N ASP A 135 13.40 -3.73 -1.82
CA ASP A 135 14.14 -2.59 -1.23
C ASP A 135 15.06 -2.94 -0.05
N GLU A 136 15.16 -4.21 0.36
CA GLU A 136 16.06 -4.62 1.47
C GLU A 136 17.57 -4.51 1.12
N ASP A 137 17.94 -4.31 -0.15
CA ASP A 137 19.34 -4.28 -0.60
C ASP A 137 19.98 -2.88 -0.65
N SER A 138 19.33 -1.84 -0.11
CA SER A 138 19.89 -0.47 -0.09
C SER A 138 20.46 -0.07 1.28
N ILE A 139 21.29 -0.93 1.88
CA ILE A 139 22.19 -0.51 2.96
C ILE A 139 23.52 -0.08 2.30
N GLN A 140 23.64 1.21 1.96
CA GLN A 140 24.96 1.79 1.72
C GLN A 140 25.56 2.21 3.07
N TYR A 141 26.71 1.59 3.37
CA TYR A 141 27.59 1.84 4.52
C TYR A 141 28.06 3.29 4.61
#